data_AF-B3S9M3-F1
#
_entry.id   AF-B3S9M3-F1
#
_cell.length_a   1.000
_cell.length_b   1.000
_cell.length_c   1.000
_cell.angle_alpha   90.00
_cell.angle_beta   90.00
_cell.angle_gamma   90.00
#
_symmetry.space_group_name_H-M   'P 1'
#
loop_
_entity.id
_entity.type
_entity.pdbx_description
1 polymer ?
#
loop_
_entity_poly.entity_id
_entity_poly.type
_entity_poly.pdbx_seq_one_letter_code
_entity_poly.pdbx_strand_id
1 'polypeptide(L)'
;WEIKSQQRDIYEKQFLTLVKDDETGLVSGAIAKNHFLKSKLDKQELSKIWKLADVNMDNALNLAEFCIAMHLVICRKHGLKVPDTLPTAL
;
A
#
# COMPACT_ATOMS: atom_id res chain seq x y z
N TRP A 1 1.34 15.40 -0.38
CA TRP A 1 0.75 14.09 -0.11
C TRP A 1 -0.07 14.17 1.15
N GLU A 2 -1.32 14.58 1.04
CA GLU A 2 -2.25 14.54 2.16
C GLU A 2 -3.30 13.49 1.83
N ILE A 3 -3.33 12.43 2.65
CA ILE A 3 -4.43 11.48 2.62
C ILE A 3 -5.61 12.20 3.26
N LYS A 4 -6.59 12.64 2.46
CA LYS A 4 -7.81 13.23 2.99
C LYS A 4 -8.53 12.21 3.88
N SER A 5 -9.24 12.67 4.90
CA SER A 5 -9.96 11.82 5.85
C SER A 5 -10.84 10.79 5.13
N GLN A 6 -11.53 11.22 4.06
CA GLN A 6 -12.39 10.35 3.26
C GLN A 6 -11.63 9.26 2.48
N GLN A 7 -10.37 9.50 2.09
CA GLN A 7 -9.53 8.47 1.47
C GLN A 7 -8.97 7.50 2.51
N ARG A 8 -8.65 8.02 3.71
CA ARG A 8 -8.24 7.20 4.84
C ARG A 8 -9.33 6.18 5.21
N ASP A 9 -10.59 6.61 5.29
CA ASP A 9 -11.73 5.70 5.52
C ASP A 9 -11.81 4.57 4.47
N ILE A 10 -11.55 4.88 3.20
CA ILE A 10 -11.57 3.87 2.13
C ILE A 10 -10.42 2.89 2.30
N TYR A 11 -9.21 3.37 2.60
CA TYR A 11 -8.04 2.53 2.80
C TYR A 11 -8.20 1.66 4.05
N GLU A 12 -8.75 2.21 5.12
CA GLU A 12 -9.02 1.50 6.36
C GLU A 12 -10.06 0.39 6.16
N LYS A 13 -11.13 0.64 5.41
CA LYS A 13 -12.10 -0.42 5.04
C LYS A 13 -11.47 -1.53 4.19
N GLN A 14 -10.59 -1.17 3.25
CA GLN A 14 -9.85 -2.17 2.46
C GLN A 14 -8.88 -2.96 3.32
N PHE A 15 -8.15 -2.28 4.20
CA PHE A 15 -7.24 -2.90 5.17
C PHE A 15 -8.01 -3.88 6.05
N LEU A 16 -9.11 -3.45 6.68
CA LEU A 16 -9.98 -4.29 7.50
C LEU A 16 -10.49 -5.52 6.76
N THR A 17 -10.79 -5.40 5.46
CA THR A 17 -11.21 -6.54 4.64
C THR A 17 -10.05 -7.52 4.41
N LEU A 18 -8.83 -7.03 4.26
CA LEU A 18 -7.64 -7.85 4.04
C LEU A 18 -7.14 -8.52 5.32
N VAL A 19 -7.14 -7.80 6.46
CA VAL A 19 -6.82 -8.38 7.77
C VAL A 19 -7.95 -9.23 8.34
N LYS A 20 -9.14 -9.22 7.74
CA LYS A 20 -10.21 -10.14 8.17
C LYS A 20 -9.80 -11.60 8.05
N ASP A 21 -8.95 -11.91 7.07
CA ASP A 21 -8.38 -13.24 6.85
C ASP A 21 -7.04 -13.44 7.60
N ASP A 22 -6.52 -12.43 8.30
CA ASP A 22 -5.21 -12.45 8.97
C ASP A 22 -5.36 -12.13 10.47
N GLU A 23 -5.19 -13.13 11.33
CA GLU A 23 -5.40 -13.01 12.79
C GLU A 23 -4.45 -12.01 13.46
N THR A 24 -3.37 -11.61 12.79
CA THR A 24 -2.36 -10.69 13.33
C THR A 24 -2.80 -9.23 13.29
N GLY A 25 -3.82 -8.88 12.50
CA GLY A 25 -4.21 -7.49 12.27
C GLY A 25 -3.20 -6.72 11.41
N LEU A 26 -2.31 -7.42 10.70
CA LEU A 26 -1.36 -6.87 9.74
C LEU A 26 -1.59 -7.49 8.37
N VAL A 27 -1.37 -6.73 7.30
CA VAL A 27 -1.48 -7.28 5.95
C VAL A 27 -0.14 -7.88 5.56
N SER A 28 -0.03 -9.20 5.64
CA SER A 28 1.12 -9.94 5.15
C SER A 28 1.45 -9.56 3.70
N GLY A 29 2.74 -9.50 3.35
CA GLY A 29 3.13 -9.01 2.03
C GLY A 29 2.73 -9.88 0.86
N ALA A 30 2.50 -11.17 1.09
CA ALA A 30 1.85 -12.03 0.11
C ALA A 30 0.41 -11.55 -0.21
N ILE A 31 -0.37 -11.20 0.82
CA ILE A 31 -1.76 -10.74 0.70
C ILE A 31 -1.80 -9.38 0.02
N ALA A 32 -1.03 -8.41 0.51
CA ALA A 32 -1.01 -7.07 -0.07
C ALA A 32 -0.50 -7.08 -1.52
N LYS A 33 0.55 -7.85 -1.83
CA LYS A 33 1.03 -8.01 -3.22
C LYS A 33 -0.04 -8.62 -4.11
N ASN A 34 -0.76 -9.63 -3.64
CA ASN A 34 -1.87 -10.23 -4.39
C ASN A 34 -3.03 -9.23 -4.58
N HIS A 35 -3.32 -8.41 -3.57
CA HIS A 35 -4.31 -7.34 -3.66
C HIS A 35 -3.90 -6.28 -4.69
N PHE A 36 -2.65 -5.81 -4.66
CA PHE A 36 -2.18 -4.83 -5.62
C PHE A 36 -2.08 -5.40 -7.05
N LEU A 37 -1.80 -6.70 -7.21
CA LEU A 37 -1.86 -7.39 -8.50
C LEU A 37 -3.24 -7.31 -9.13
N LYS A 38 -4.32 -7.36 -8.33
CA LYS A 38 -5.69 -7.16 -8.81
C LYS A 38 -5.94 -5.75 -9.35
N SER A 39 -5.12 -4.76 -8.96
CA SER A 39 -5.23 -3.38 -9.44
C SER A 39 -4.73 -3.18 -10.89
N LYS A 40 -4.32 -4.25 -11.59
CA LYS A 40 -3.78 -4.25 -12.97
C LYS A 40 -2.49 -3.43 -13.15
N LEU A 41 -1.68 -3.33 -12.10
CA LEU A 41 -0.35 -2.76 -12.19
C LEU A 41 0.68 -3.84 -12.52
N ASP A 42 1.75 -3.44 -13.22
CA ASP A 42 2.88 -4.31 -13.51
C ASP A 42 3.57 -4.80 -12.23
N LYS A 43 4.02 -6.07 -12.25
CA LYS A 43 4.74 -6.68 -11.12
C LYS A 43 5.97 -5.86 -10.69
N GLN A 44 6.68 -5.23 -11.64
CA GLN A 44 7.82 -4.38 -11.34
C GLN A 44 7.42 -3.14 -10.53
N GLU A 45 6.35 -2.45 -10.95
CA GLU A 45 5.84 -1.28 -10.25
C GLU A 45 5.32 -1.64 -8.85
N LEU A 46 4.60 -2.76 -8.74
CA LEU A 46 4.14 -3.26 -7.46
C LEU A 46 5.28 -3.61 -6.52
N SER A 47 6.36 -4.19 -7.04
CA SER A 47 7.55 -4.49 -6.24
C SER A 47 8.26 -3.22 -5.77
N LYS A 48 8.25 -2.14 -6.57
CA LYS A 48 8.78 -0.84 -6.15
C LYS A 48 7.91 -0.22 -5.06
N ILE A 49 6.59 -0.17 -5.28
CA ILE A 49 5.63 0.38 -4.29
C ILE A 49 5.72 -0.39 -2.98
N TRP A 50 5.84 -1.72 -3.03
CA TRP A 50 6.04 -2.56 -1.86
C TRP A 50 7.27 -2.12 -1.07
N LYS A 51 8.45 -2.08 -1.72
CA LYS A 51 9.71 -1.70 -1.06
C LYS A 51 9.70 -0.28 -0.50
N LEU A 52 8.89 0.59 -1.07
CA LEU A 52 8.69 1.93 -0.54
C LEU A 52 7.80 1.88 0.70
N ALA A 53 6.65 1.22 0.63
CA ALA A 53 5.71 1.18 1.74
C ALA A 53 6.22 0.38 2.96
N ASP A 54 6.96 -0.70 2.72
CA ASP A 54 7.57 -1.59 3.71
C ASP A 54 8.88 -0.98 4.25
N VAL A 55 8.74 0.04 5.10
CA VAL A 55 9.88 0.82 5.64
C VAL A 55 10.63 0.03 6.71
N ASN A 56 9.91 -0.76 7.50
CA ASN A 56 10.49 -1.59 8.56
C ASN A 56 11.02 -2.95 8.03
N MET A 57 10.77 -3.29 6.76
CA MET A 57 11.18 -4.54 6.12
C MET A 57 10.68 -5.78 6.87
N ASP A 58 9.52 -5.69 7.52
CA ASP A 58 8.93 -6.78 8.28
C ASP A 58 8.14 -7.77 7.39
N ASN A 59 8.09 -7.51 6.08
CA ASN A 59 7.31 -8.25 5.08
C ASN A 59 5.80 -8.25 5.37
N ALA A 60 5.31 -7.31 6.16
CA ALA A 60 3.92 -7.01 6.41
C ALA A 60 3.66 -5.52 6.14
N LEU A 61 2.40 -5.12 6.16
CA LEU A 61 2.01 -3.72 6.13
C LEU A 61 1.05 -3.48 7.28
N ASN A 62 1.40 -2.55 8.14
CA ASN A 62 0.47 -1.98 9.10
C ASN A 62 -0.48 -0.99 8.41
N LEU A 63 -1.48 -0.46 9.15
CA LEU A 63 -2.45 0.48 8.58
C LEU A 63 -1.81 1.71 7.93
N ALA A 64 -0.73 2.25 8.52
CA ALA A 64 -0.04 3.42 7.98
C ALA A 64 0.74 3.08 6.69
N GLU A 65 1.49 1.98 6.70
CA GLU A 65 2.23 1.49 5.53
C GLU A 65 1.31 1.08 4.39
N PHE A 66 0.19 0.44 4.71
CA PHE A 66 -0.84 0.12 3.74
C PHE A 66 -1.43 1.39 3.11
N CYS A 67 -1.71 2.43 3.92
CA CYS A 67 -2.16 3.71 3.39
C CYS A 67 -1.13 4.32 2.42
N ILE A 68 0.17 4.24 2.73
CA ILE A 68 1.24 4.70 1.83
C ILE A 68 1.24 3.89 0.53
N ALA A 69 1.23 2.56 0.63
CA ALA A 69 1.21 1.67 -0.53
C ALA A 69 0.00 1.96 -1.44
N MET A 70 -1.18 2.12 -0.83
CA MET A 70 -2.42 2.36 -1.55
C MET A 70 -2.41 3.74 -2.23
N HIS A 71 -1.87 4.76 -1.56
CA HIS A 71 -1.69 6.08 -2.14
C HIS A 71 -0.77 6.03 -3.36
N LEU A 72 0.37 5.33 -3.25
CA LEU A 72 1.32 5.14 -4.37
C LEU A 72 0.69 4.40 -5.55
N VAL A 73 -0.08 3.33 -5.29
CA VAL A 73 -0.85 2.60 -6.31
C VAL A 73 -1.82 3.53 -7.04
N ILE A 74 -2.55 4.37 -6.32
CA ILE A 74 -3.53 5.30 -6.91
C ILE A 74 -2.83 6.39 -7.72
N CYS A 75 -1.76 6.99 -7.18
CA CYS A 75 -0.93 7.93 -7.93
C CYS A 75 -0.46 7.30 -9.25
N ARG A 76 0.03 6.06 -9.19
CA ARG A 76 0.49 5.35 -10.38
C ARG A 76 -0.62 5.07 -11.39
N LYS A 77 -1.80 4.67 -10.90
CA LYS A 77 -2.99 4.45 -11.70
C LYS A 77 -3.49 5.74 -12.37
N HIS A 78 -3.28 6.89 -11.75
CA HIS A 78 -3.57 8.21 -12.33
C HIS A 78 -2.50 8.68 -13.33
N GLY A 79 -1.48 7.87 -13.61
CA GLY A 79 -0.40 8.22 -14.55
C GLY A 79 0.73 9.03 -13.93
N LEU A 80 0.72 9.25 -12.61
CA LEU A 80 1.85 9.84 -11.90
C LEU A 80 2.97 8.80 -11.75
N LYS A 81 4.22 9.22 -11.88
CA LYS A 81 5.36 8.32 -11.66
C LYS A 81 5.46 7.99 -10.17
N VAL A 82 5.61 6.71 -9.84
CA VAL A 82 5.99 6.30 -8.48
C VAL A 82 7.39 6.87 -8.24
N PRO A 83 7.61 7.69 -7.20
CA PRO A 83 8.94 8.17 -6.87
C PRO A 83 9.83 6.98 -6.48
N ASP A 84 11.08 6.95 -6.93
CA ASP A 84 12.01 5.85 -6.61
C ASP A 84 12.46 5.86 -5.15
N THR A 85 12.16 6.92 -4.40
CA THR A 85 12.43 7.06 -2.96
C THR A 85 11.23 7.70 -2.27
N LEU A 86 10.87 7.20 -1.07
CA LEU A 86 10.00 7.95 -0.17
C LEU A 86 10.75 9.24 0.21
N PRO A 87 10.29 10.43 -0.14
CA PRO A 87 10.83 11.67 0.41
C PRO A 87 10.64 11.59 1.92
N THR A 88 11.72 11.96 2.60
CA THR A 88 11.99 11.82 4.04
C THR A 88 11.06 12.65 4.94
N ALA A 89 9.89 13.08 4.44
CA ALA A 89 8.98 14.04 5.06
C ALA A 89 7.59 13.44 5.37
N LEU A 90 7.50 12.13 5.61
CA LEU A 90 6.29 11.47 6.13
C LEU A 90 6.34 11.42 7.66
#